data_AF-A0A4R8DSP9-F1
#
_entry.id   AF-A0A4R8DSP9-F1
#
_cell.length_a   1.000
_cell.length_b   1.000
_cell.length_c   1.000
_cell.angle_alpha   90.00
_cell.angle_beta   90.00
_cell.angle_gamma   90.00
#
_symmetry.space_group_name_H-M   'P 1'
#
loop_
_entity.id
_entity.type
_entity.pdbx_description
1 polymer ?
#
loop_
_entity_poly.entity_id
_entity_poly.type
_entity_poly.pdbx_seq_one_letter_code
_entity_poly.pdbx_strand_id
1 'polypeptide(L)'
;MVYLMPMEKKLIRRVNLLTIYACVSTLILGIVLCSSFRQRGENVDELTIKRLNIVGEDGSLRLVISNETRQHPGRMDGQDLPKRDRPAGIIFFNNKGDECGGLTGADVSGKDTLNSGASFTMDNYRNDQVVEMVNEETYQNGKANIRRGFVVNEFPVGSSLMNTVHQLTAIDSIKDAGERAARLKKLKDKEWPSRRLFVGRDLDDNSGLFLYDDKGRPRLKIYVDKDGHARLEELDEKGNAKNLIKP
;
A
#
# COMPACT_ATOMS: atom_id res chain seq x y z
N MET A 1 -6.25 -60.68 69.21
CA MET A 1 -5.18 -59.93 68.53
C MET A 1 -4.54 -60.89 67.54
N VAL A 2 -4.24 -60.50 66.29
CA VAL A 2 -3.78 -61.36 65.16
C VAL A 2 -4.91 -61.79 64.19
N TYR A 3 -5.42 -60.83 63.41
CA TYR A 3 -6.01 -61.07 62.06
C TYR A 3 -5.94 -59.83 61.13
N LEU A 4 -5.31 -58.72 61.57
CA LEU A 4 -5.24 -57.44 60.84
C LEU A 4 -4.04 -57.30 59.89
N MET A 5 -2.95 -58.06 60.10
CA MET A 5 -1.72 -57.97 59.30
C MET A 5 -1.86 -58.25 57.79
N PRO A 6 -2.69 -59.20 57.31
CA PRO A 6 -2.84 -59.46 55.87
C PRO A 6 -3.57 -58.30 55.17
N MET A 7 -4.53 -57.69 55.87
CA MET A 7 -5.33 -56.58 55.37
C MET A 7 -4.50 -55.29 55.29
N GLU A 8 -3.67 -55.01 56.30
CA GLU A 8 -2.68 -53.92 56.29
C GLU A 8 -1.70 -54.05 55.13
N LYS A 9 -1.10 -55.23 54.92
CA LYS A 9 -0.18 -55.45 53.78
C LYS A 9 -0.87 -55.22 52.44
N LYS A 10 -2.14 -55.63 52.29
CA LYS A 10 -2.94 -55.41 51.07
C LYS A 10 -3.30 -53.93 50.90
N LEU A 11 -3.55 -53.21 51.98
CA LEU A 11 -3.85 -51.79 52.00
C LEU A 11 -2.62 -50.95 51.61
N ILE A 12 -1.46 -51.22 52.22
CA ILE A 12 -0.17 -50.57 51.89
C ILE A 12 0.16 -50.78 50.41
N ARG A 13 -0.05 -52.00 49.89
CA ARG A 13 0.18 -52.29 48.46
C ARG A 13 -0.72 -51.46 47.55
N ARG A 14 -1.99 -51.28 47.91
CA ARG A 14 -2.95 -50.44 47.15
C ARG A 14 -2.61 -48.95 47.24
N VAL A 15 -2.23 -48.47 48.43
CA VAL A 15 -1.81 -47.08 48.64
C VAL A 15 -0.55 -46.79 47.83
N ASN A 16 0.48 -47.65 47.88
CA ASN A 16 1.68 -47.50 47.07
C ASN A 16 1.36 -47.48 45.57
N LEU A 17 0.42 -48.32 45.13
CA LEU A 17 -0.03 -48.36 43.73
C LEU A 17 -0.76 -47.06 43.33
N LEU A 18 -1.59 -46.50 44.22
CA LEU A 18 -2.23 -45.19 44.04
C LEU A 18 -1.21 -44.04 44.05
N THR A 19 -0.21 -44.08 44.93
CA THR A 19 0.85 -43.06 45.00
C THR A 19 1.68 -43.07 43.73
N ILE A 20 2.08 -44.24 43.25
CA ILE A 20 2.78 -44.39 41.96
C ILE A 20 1.90 -43.87 40.82
N TYR A 21 0.62 -44.25 40.79
CA TYR A 21 -0.32 -43.76 39.79
C TYR A 21 -0.42 -42.23 39.81
N ALA A 22 -0.58 -41.61 40.97
CA ALA A 22 -0.69 -40.16 41.11
C ALA A 22 0.61 -39.43 40.69
N CYS A 23 1.78 -39.96 41.06
CA CYS A 23 3.07 -39.41 40.63
C CYS A 23 3.24 -39.49 39.10
N VAL A 24 2.93 -40.64 38.51
CA VAL A 24 3.03 -40.85 37.06
C VAL A 24 2.02 -39.99 36.32
N SER A 25 0.77 -39.91 36.77
CA SER A 25 -0.26 -39.09 36.13
C SER A 25 0.07 -37.60 36.21
N THR A 26 0.64 -37.15 37.33
CA THR A 26 1.08 -35.75 37.51
C THR A 26 2.28 -35.44 36.61
N LEU A 27 3.23 -36.37 36.49
CA LEU A 27 4.37 -36.21 35.59
C LEU A 27 3.92 -36.13 34.12
N ILE A 28 3.01 -37.02 33.71
CA ILE A 28 2.44 -37.01 32.35
C ILE A 28 1.71 -35.69 32.10
N LEU A 29 0.87 -35.23 33.05
CA LEU A 29 0.15 -33.97 32.92
C LEU A 29 1.12 -32.79 32.80
N GLY A 30 2.19 -32.77 33.60
CA GLY A 30 3.24 -31.75 33.52
C GLY A 30 3.93 -31.73 32.16
N ILE A 31 4.26 -32.89 31.60
CA ILE A 31 4.86 -33.01 30.26
C ILE A 31 3.91 -32.49 29.18
N VAL A 32 2.62 -32.86 29.23
CA VAL A 32 1.61 -32.38 28.27
C VAL A 32 1.50 -30.86 28.33
N LEU A 33 1.37 -30.29 29.53
CA LEU A 33 1.29 -28.84 29.71
C LEU A 33 2.54 -28.14 29.16
N CYS A 34 3.74 -28.60 29.50
CA CYS A 34 4.99 -28.01 28.99
C CYS A 34 5.18 -28.18 27.48
N SER A 35 4.64 -29.24 26.87
CA SER A 35 4.73 -29.46 25.42
C SER A 35 3.81 -28.54 24.61
N SER A 36 2.65 -28.16 25.16
CA SER A 36 1.67 -27.29 24.49
C SER A 36 2.14 -25.85 24.35
N PHE A 37 3.10 -25.40 25.16
CA PHE A 37 3.67 -24.04 25.06
C PHE A 37 4.83 -23.94 24.06
N ARG A 38 5.18 -25.02 23.37
CA ARG A 38 6.26 -24.99 22.38
C ARG A 38 5.72 -24.42 21.07
N GLN A 39 5.88 -23.11 20.88
CA GLN A 39 5.68 -22.47 19.58
C GLN A 39 6.65 -23.08 18.57
N ARG A 40 6.16 -24.05 17.79
CA ARG A 40 6.78 -24.41 16.52
C ARG A 40 6.22 -23.48 15.47
N GLY A 41 7.08 -22.91 14.63
CA GLY A 41 6.61 -22.30 13.39
C GLY A 41 5.89 -23.37 12.57
N GLU A 42 4.67 -23.09 12.15
CA GLU A 42 3.97 -23.93 11.18
C GLU A 42 4.52 -23.59 9.79
N ASN A 43 4.95 -24.60 9.05
CA ASN A 43 5.15 -24.45 7.61
C ASN A 43 3.77 -24.53 6.98
N VAL A 44 3.34 -23.41 6.39
CA VAL A 44 2.08 -23.32 5.65
C VAL A 44 2.43 -23.23 4.17
N ASP A 45 2.03 -24.23 3.39
CA ASP A 45 2.29 -24.26 1.95
C ASP A 45 1.38 -23.27 1.20
N GLU A 46 0.11 -23.15 1.63
CA GLU A 46 -0.88 -22.25 1.04
C GLU A 46 -1.79 -21.62 2.11
N LEU A 47 -2.12 -20.33 1.91
CA LEU A 47 -2.97 -19.58 2.81
C LEU A 47 -4.07 -18.82 2.05
N THR A 48 -5.32 -19.27 2.18
CA THR A 48 -6.50 -18.59 1.62
C THR A 48 -7.18 -17.71 2.67
N ILE A 49 -6.95 -16.40 2.61
CA ILE A 49 -7.47 -15.42 3.57
C ILE A 49 -7.93 -14.14 2.88
N LYS A 50 -8.81 -13.39 3.53
CA LYS A 50 -9.31 -12.10 2.99
C LYS A 50 -8.35 -10.94 3.26
N ARG A 51 -7.55 -11.03 4.32
CA ARG A 51 -6.61 -10.02 4.76
C ARG A 51 -5.49 -10.61 5.60
N LEU A 52 -4.25 -10.25 5.27
CA LEU A 52 -3.05 -10.50 6.05
C LEU A 52 -2.54 -9.17 6.62
N ASN A 53 -2.25 -9.12 7.92
CA ASN A 53 -1.53 -8.02 8.54
C ASN A 53 -0.18 -8.54 9.04
N ILE A 54 0.89 -7.86 8.66
CA ILE A 54 2.21 -7.99 9.30
C ILE A 54 2.35 -6.81 10.25
N VAL A 55 2.64 -7.09 11.52
CA VAL A 55 2.81 -6.09 12.58
C VAL A 55 4.21 -6.16 13.16
N GLY A 56 4.71 -5.04 13.67
CA GLY A 56 5.90 -5.00 14.51
C GLY A 56 5.62 -5.48 15.94
N GLU A 57 6.68 -5.63 16.73
CA GLU A 57 6.60 -5.97 18.17
C GLU A 57 5.82 -4.93 18.99
N ASP A 58 5.76 -3.68 18.49
CA ASP A 58 4.98 -2.58 19.06
C ASP A 58 3.49 -2.63 18.66
N GLY A 59 3.07 -3.62 17.86
CA GLY A 59 1.72 -3.76 17.33
C GLY A 59 1.38 -2.86 16.14
N SER A 60 2.31 -2.01 15.69
CA SER A 60 2.09 -1.15 14.52
C SER A 60 2.17 -1.94 13.21
N LEU A 61 1.43 -1.52 12.19
CA LEU A 61 1.42 -2.20 10.89
C LEU A 61 2.78 -2.03 10.17
N ARG A 62 3.16 -3.05 9.40
CA ARG A 62 4.32 -3.06 8.49
C ARG A 62 3.91 -3.38 7.05
N LEU A 63 2.93 -4.27 6.91
CA LEU A 63 2.40 -4.66 5.61
C LEU A 63 0.95 -5.12 5.78
N VAL A 64 0.08 -4.71 4.86
CA VAL A 64 -1.29 -5.21 4.77
C VAL A 64 -1.54 -5.72 3.36
N ILE A 65 -1.89 -6.99 3.21
CA ILE A 65 -2.43 -7.55 1.95
C ILE A 65 -3.92 -7.77 2.17
N SER A 66 -4.78 -7.22 1.32
CA SER A 66 -6.21 -7.44 1.48
C SER A 66 -7.01 -7.24 0.20
N ASN A 67 -8.22 -7.79 0.21
CA ASN A 67 -9.22 -7.50 -0.79
C ASN A 67 -9.78 -6.07 -0.65
N GLU A 68 -10.49 -5.60 -1.66
CA GLU A 68 -11.09 -4.26 -1.78
C GLU A 68 -12.00 -3.90 -0.60
N THR A 69 -12.74 -4.86 -0.06
CA THR A 69 -13.68 -4.65 1.05
C THR A 69 -13.03 -4.56 2.42
N ARG A 70 -11.79 -5.03 2.59
CA ARG A 70 -11.05 -5.03 3.87
C ARG A 70 -9.79 -4.17 3.83
N GLN A 71 -9.63 -3.37 2.79
CA GLN A 71 -8.45 -2.53 2.60
C GLN A 71 -8.27 -1.51 3.73
N HIS A 72 -7.02 -1.24 4.09
CA HIS A 72 -6.70 -0.19 5.04
C HIS A 72 -6.95 1.18 4.39
N PRO A 73 -7.59 2.15 5.07
CA PRO A 73 -7.86 3.47 4.47
C PRO A 73 -6.57 4.26 4.16
N GLY A 74 -5.51 3.90 4.88
CA GLY A 74 -4.22 4.57 4.93
C GLY A 74 -3.97 5.14 6.34
N ARG A 75 -2.71 5.37 6.70
CA ARG A 75 -2.34 5.95 7.99
C ARG A 75 -1.25 6.99 7.78
N MET A 76 -1.38 8.14 8.42
CA MET A 76 -0.37 9.18 8.38
C MET A 76 -0.32 9.92 9.72
N ASP A 77 0.88 10.22 10.22
CA ASP A 77 1.09 10.85 11.52
C ASP A 77 0.34 10.16 12.66
N GLY A 78 0.30 8.82 12.63
CA GLY A 78 -0.37 7.99 13.64
C GLY A 78 -1.90 8.01 13.57
N GLN A 79 -2.50 8.65 12.57
CA GLN A 79 -3.95 8.74 12.37
C GLN A 79 -4.39 7.99 11.12
N ASP A 80 -5.45 7.20 11.24
CA ASP A 80 -6.06 6.58 10.06
C ASP A 80 -6.76 7.64 9.21
N LEU A 81 -6.57 7.55 7.89
CA LEU A 81 -7.27 8.39 6.94
C LEU A 81 -8.76 8.02 6.91
N PRO A 82 -9.64 8.91 6.44
CA PRO A 82 -11.05 8.59 6.22
C PRO A 82 -11.22 7.35 5.33
N LYS A 83 -12.27 6.56 5.62
CA LYS A 83 -12.59 5.38 4.81
C LYS A 83 -12.87 5.80 3.36
N ARG A 84 -12.26 5.09 2.42
CA ARG A 84 -12.40 5.28 0.98
C ARG A 84 -12.41 3.95 0.25
N ASP A 85 -13.08 3.91 -0.89
CA ASP A 85 -13.04 2.73 -1.76
C ASP A 85 -11.67 2.64 -2.42
N ARG A 86 -11.03 1.48 -2.28
CA ARG A 86 -9.74 1.16 -2.91
C ARG A 86 -9.81 -0.26 -3.45
N PRO A 87 -9.07 -0.54 -4.53
CA PRO A 87 -8.92 -1.91 -5.01
C PRO A 87 -8.20 -2.81 -4.00
N ALA A 88 -8.25 -4.12 -4.26
CA ALA A 88 -7.39 -5.08 -3.58
C ALA A 88 -5.91 -4.72 -3.81
N GLY A 89 -5.06 -5.08 -2.85
CA GLY A 89 -3.65 -4.72 -2.94
C GLY A 89 -2.86 -4.91 -1.66
N ILE A 90 -1.63 -4.41 -1.72
CA ILE A 90 -0.63 -4.39 -0.65
C ILE A 90 -0.39 -2.94 -0.24
N ILE A 91 -0.36 -2.66 1.06
CA ILE A 91 0.05 -1.37 1.60
C ILE A 91 1.27 -1.58 2.49
N PHE A 92 2.31 -0.77 2.27
CA PHE A 92 3.53 -0.76 3.07
C PHE A 92 3.45 0.31 4.14
N PHE A 93 3.95 -0.01 5.33
CA PHE A 93 4.01 0.93 6.45
C PHE A 93 5.44 1.03 6.97
N ASN A 94 5.87 2.26 7.27
CA ASN A 94 7.17 2.52 7.87
C ASN A 94 7.23 2.08 9.34
N ASN A 95 8.36 2.30 10.01
CA ASN A 95 8.57 1.91 11.42
C ASN A 95 7.66 2.63 12.43
N LYS A 96 7.06 3.76 12.06
CA LYS A 96 6.05 4.45 12.88
C LYS A 96 4.62 3.96 12.60
N GLY A 97 4.46 3.07 11.62
CA GLY A 97 3.18 2.58 11.17
C GLY A 97 2.45 3.52 10.21
N ASP A 98 3.13 4.50 9.60
CA ASP A 98 2.53 5.35 8.57
C ASP A 98 2.69 4.71 7.17
N GLU A 99 1.69 4.87 6.30
CA GLU A 99 1.70 4.41 4.90
C GLU A 99 2.90 5.04 4.17
N CYS A 100 3.64 4.21 3.43
CA CYS A 100 4.83 4.65 2.68
C CYS A 100 4.87 4.07 1.26
N GLY A 101 3.71 3.76 0.69
CA GLY A 101 3.55 3.16 -0.63
C GLY A 101 2.64 1.95 -0.64
N GLY A 102 2.42 1.41 -1.83
CA GLY A 102 1.60 0.23 -2.00
C GLY A 102 1.62 -0.34 -3.42
N LEU A 103 1.05 -1.54 -3.55
CA LEU A 103 0.75 -2.18 -4.82
C LEU A 103 -0.77 -2.28 -4.94
N THR A 104 -1.35 -1.82 -6.04
CA THR A 104 -2.78 -2.00 -6.31
C THR A 104 -3.01 -2.47 -7.73
N GLY A 105 -4.13 -3.17 -7.93
CA GLY A 105 -4.60 -3.55 -9.25
C GLY A 105 -6.09 -3.78 -9.24
N ALA A 106 -6.79 -3.26 -10.26
CA ALA A 106 -8.20 -3.52 -10.47
C ALA A 106 -8.60 -3.29 -11.91
N ASP A 107 -9.69 -3.93 -12.29
CA ASP A 107 -10.47 -3.60 -13.46
C ASP A 107 -11.90 -3.20 -13.06
N VAL A 108 -12.48 -2.30 -13.85
CA VAL A 108 -13.87 -1.88 -13.76
C VAL A 108 -14.44 -1.94 -15.16
N SER A 109 -15.36 -2.88 -15.36
CA SER A 109 -16.07 -3.07 -16.62
C SER A 109 -17.48 -2.49 -16.55
N GLY A 110 -17.88 -1.79 -17.60
CA GLY A 110 -19.24 -1.32 -17.88
C GLY A 110 -19.68 -1.79 -19.26
N LYS A 111 -20.87 -1.36 -19.71
CA LYS A 111 -21.48 -1.84 -20.96
C LYS A 111 -20.58 -1.69 -22.20
N ASP A 112 -19.94 -0.54 -22.35
CA ASP A 112 -19.10 -0.18 -23.51
C ASP A 112 -17.73 0.39 -23.09
N THR A 113 -17.37 0.17 -21.82
CA THR A 113 -16.16 0.75 -21.19
C THR A 113 -15.45 -0.29 -20.33
N LEU A 114 -14.14 -0.40 -20.48
CA LEU A 114 -13.28 -1.15 -19.56
C LEU A 114 -12.18 -0.22 -19.08
N ASN A 115 -11.99 -0.12 -17.77
CA ASN A 115 -10.82 0.49 -17.17
C ASN A 115 -10.04 -0.61 -16.46
N SER A 116 -8.75 -0.74 -16.75
CA SER A 116 -7.84 -1.63 -16.04
C SER A 116 -6.64 -0.82 -15.59
N GLY A 117 -6.26 -0.98 -14.32
CA GLY A 117 -5.19 -0.23 -13.71
C GLY A 117 -4.36 -1.10 -12.78
N ALA A 118 -3.05 -0.93 -12.81
CA ALA A 118 -2.15 -1.43 -11.79
C ALA A 118 -1.10 -0.37 -11.46
N SER A 119 -0.76 -0.26 -10.19
CA SER A 119 0.28 0.64 -9.72
C SER A 119 1.14 0.00 -8.64
N PHE A 120 2.44 0.27 -8.69
CA PHE A 120 3.36 0.12 -7.56
C PHE A 120 3.92 1.49 -7.23
N THR A 121 3.74 1.93 -5.98
CA THR A 121 4.08 3.28 -5.58
C THR A 121 4.94 3.33 -4.33
N MET A 122 5.74 4.39 -4.24
CA MET A 122 6.44 4.82 -3.05
C MET A 122 6.03 6.25 -2.72
N ASP A 123 5.67 6.45 -1.46
CA ASP A 123 5.13 7.71 -1.00
C ASP A 123 6.25 8.61 -0.48
N ASN A 124 6.04 9.92 -0.58
CA ASN A 124 6.93 10.88 0.06
C ASN A 124 6.85 10.75 1.58
N TYR A 125 7.87 11.22 2.30
CA TYR A 125 7.74 11.32 3.75
C TYR A 125 6.59 12.26 4.11
N ARG A 126 5.58 11.72 4.81
CA ARG A 126 4.36 12.43 5.22
C ARG A 126 3.50 12.98 4.09
N ASN A 127 3.68 12.47 2.88
CA ASN A 127 2.86 12.83 1.73
C ASN A 127 2.58 11.61 0.86
N ASP A 128 1.89 11.82 -0.25
CA ASP A 128 1.53 10.76 -1.18
C ASP A 128 2.67 10.51 -2.20
N GLN A 129 2.35 9.75 -3.24
CA GLN A 129 3.24 9.14 -4.22
C GLN A 129 4.25 10.09 -4.89
N VAL A 130 5.54 9.70 -4.83
CA VAL A 130 6.65 10.39 -5.54
C VAL A 130 7.36 9.51 -6.54
N VAL A 131 7.34 8.20 -6.37
CA VAL A 131 7.86 7.24 -7.34
C VAL A 131 6.78 6.24 -7.65
N GLU A 132 6.46 6.08 -8.94
CA GLU A 132 5.36 5.24 -9.37
C GLU A 132 5.76 4.41 -10.59
N MET A 133 5.37 3.14 -10.61
CA MET A 133 5.23 2.34 -11.81
C MET A 133 3.75 2.12 -12.06
N VAL A 134 3.25 2.59 -13.20
CA VAL A 134 1.82 2.59 -13.53
C VAL A 134 1.56 1.87 -14.83
N ASN A 135 0.42 1.18 -14.89
CA ASN A 135 -0.22 0.72 -16.12
C ASN A 135 -1.70 1.10 -16.03
N GLU A 136 -2.13 2.00 -16.91
CA GLU A 136 -3.48 2.56 -16.98
C GLU A 136 -4.01 2.29 -18.38
N GLU A 137 -5.13 1.58 -18.47
CA GLU A 137 -5.75 1.20 -19.72
C GLU A 137 -7.24 1.51 -19.67
N THR A 138 -7.70 2.39 -20.56
CA THR A 138 -9.12 2.66 -20.78
C THR A 138 -9.49 2.25 -22.19
N TYR A 139 -10.46 1.36 -22.32
CA TYR A 139 -11.07 0.98 -23.58
C TYR A 139 -12.50 1.50 -23.61
N GLN A 140 -12.83 2.30 -24.61
CA GLN A 140 -14.18 2.85 -24.77
C GLN A 140 -14.52 2.97 -26.26
N ASN A 141 -15.69 2.45 -26.65
CA ASN A 141 -16.20 2.55 -28.03
C ASN A 141 -15.17 2.11 -29.10
N GLY A 142 -14.44 1.02 -28.83
CA GLY A 142 -13.40 0.50 -29.73
C GLY A 142 -12.09 1.30 -29.78
N LYS A 143 -11.95 2.35 -28.96
CA LYS A 143 -10.70 3.11 -28.79
C LYS A 143 -10.01 2.73 -27.50
N ALA A 144 -8.68 2.60 -27.55
CA ALA A 144 -7.85 2.42 -26.37
C ALA A 144 -7.17 3.76 -26.03
N ASN A 145 -7.12 4.07 -24.76
CA ASN A 145 -6.32 5.15 -24.19
C ASN A 145 -5.43 4.53 -23.10
N ILE A 146 -4.14 4.45 -23.37
CA ILE A 146 -3.20 3.66 -22.57
C ILE A 146 -2.05 4.56 -22.13
N ARG A 147 -1.81 4.60 -20.82
CA ARG A 147 -0.60 5.18 -20.23
C ARG A 147 0.11 4.12 -19.40
N ARG A 148 1.40 3.96 -19.60
CA ARG A 148 2.20 3.04 -18.77
C ARG A 148 3.63 3.50 -18.67
N GLY A 149 4.24 3.34 -17.51
CA GLY A 149 5.62 3.74 -17.32
C GLY A 149 6.00 4.03 -15.88
N PHE A 150 7.14 4.70 -15.76
CA PHE A 150 7.74 5.14 -14.52
C PHE A 150 7.57 6.65 -14.36
N VAL A 151 7.18 7.10 -13.17
CA VAL A 151 6.94 8.50 -12.83
C VAL A 151 7.80 8.87 -11.64
N VAL A 152 8.40 10.07 -11.68
CA VAL A 152 8.96 10.72 -10.50
C VAL A 152 8.30 12.08 -10.32
N ASN A 153 7.73 12.31 -9.15
CA ASN A 153 7.19 13.58 -8.71
C ASN A 153 8.00 14.13 -7.54
N GLU A 154 7.92 15.43 -7.31
CA GLU A 154 8.57 16.11 -6.18
C GLU A 154 7.53 16.98 -5.47
N PHE A 155 7.38 16.77 -4.17
CA PHE A 155 6.54 17.60 -3.32
C PHE A 155 7.28 18.85 -2.85
N PRO A 156 6.61 19.99 -2.67
CA PRO A 156 7.20 21.15 -2.02
C PRO A 156 7.70 20.81 -0.61
N VAL A 157 8.86 21.36 -0.22
CA VAL A 157 9.44 21.17 1.11
C VAL A 157 8.46 21.65 2.18
N GLY A 158 8.21 20.80 3.18
CA GLY A 158 7.29 21.10 4.27
C GLY A 158 5.81 20.88 3.94
N SER A 159 5.49 20.37 2.76
CA SER A 159 4.14 19.87 2.47
C SER A 159 3.78 18.68 3.35
N SER A 160 2.48 18.49 3.59
CA SER A 160 1.97 17.39 4.42
C SER A 160 0.58 16.96 3.96
N LEU A 161 0.38 15.65 3.87
CA LEU A 161 -0.92 15.07 3.54
C LEU A 161 -1.99 15.48 4.56
N MET A 162 -1.69 15.38 5.85
CA MET A 162 -2.66 15.72 6.90
C MET A 162 -3.04 17.20 6.88
N ASN A 163 -2.07 18.09 6.66
CA ASN A 163 -2.35 19.52 6.49
C ASN A 163 -3.22 19.78 5.24
N THR A 164 -2.94 19.06 4.16
CA THR A 164 -3.71 19.15 2.90
C THR A 164 -5.16 18.71 3.10
N VAL A 165 -5.39 17.55 3.73
CA VAL A 165 -6.74 17.02 4.02
C VAL A 165 -7.55 17.99 4.88
N HIS A 166 -6.94 18.54 5.94
CA HIS A 166 -7.61 19.50 6.81
C HIS A 166 -8.00 20.78 6.04
N GLN A 167 -7.08 21.33 5.24
CA GLN A 167 -7.36 22.54 4.46
C GLN A 167 -8.40 22.29 3.35
N LEU A 168 -8.38 21.12 2.69
CA LEU A 168 -9.39 20.77 1.69
C LEU A 168 -10.79 20.71 2.31
N THR A 169 -10.93 20.09 3.48
CA THR A 169 -12.22 20.01 4.19
C THR A 169 -12.78 21.40 4.52
N ALA A 170 -11.90 22.33 4.94
CA ALA A 170 -12.28 23.72 5.20
C ALA A 170 -12.66 24.45 3.90
N ILE A 171 -11.96 24.19 2.79
CA ILE A 171 -12.25 24.78 1.47
C ILE A 171 -13.59 24.27 0.91
N ASP A 172 -13.89 22.98 1.06
CA ASP A 172 -15.13 22.38 0.55
C ASP A 172 -16.39 22.94 1.22
N SER A 173 -16.24 23.45 2.45
CA SER A 173 -17.32 24.12 3.19
C SER A 173 -17.61 25.55 2.71
N ILE A 174 -16.78 26.11 1.81
CA ILE A 174 -16.95 27.46 1.26
C ILE A 174 -18.04 27.45 0.18
N LYS A 175 -19.09 28.26 0.40
CA LYS A 175 -20.21 28.40 -0.54
C LYS A 175 -19.86 29.25 -1.76
N ASP A 176 -19.05 30.29 -1.58
CA ASP A 176 -18.63 31.16 -2.69
C ASP A 176 -17.65 30.43 -3.60
N ALA A 177 -18.03 30.27 -4.88
CA ALA A 177 -17.23 29.51 -5.83
C ALA A 177 -15.90 30.19 -6.18
N GLY A 178 -15.86 31.53 -6.22
CA GLY A 178 -14.67 32.30 -6.54
C GLY A 178 -13.62 32.22 -5.43
N GLU A 179 -14.05 32.41 -4.19
CA GLU A 179 -13.22 32.24 -3.00
C GLU A 179 -12.73 30.80 -2.88
N ARG A 180 -13.61 29.81 -3.05
CA ARG A 180 -13.23 28.40 -3.01
C ARG A 180 -12.16 28.09 -4.04
N ALA A 181 -12.34 28.53 -5.30
CA ALA A 181 -11.36 28.34 -6.35
C ALA A 181 -10.02 29.05 -6.05
N ALA A 182 -10.07 30.27 -5.52
CA ALA A 182 -8.87 31.04 -5.16
C ALA A 182 -8.08 30.37 -4.03
N ARG A 183 -8.77 29.87 -2.98
CA ARG A 183 -8.13 29.15 -1.88
C ARG A 183 -7.58 27.80 -2.32
N LEU A 184 -8.32 27.05 -3.15
CA LEU A 184 -7.85 25.78 -3.71
C LEU A 184 -6.58 25.99 -4.56
N LYS A 185 -6.53 27.04 -5.38
CA LYS A 185 -5.34 27.37 -6.17
C LYS A 185 -4.12 27.62 -5.27
N LYS A 186 -4.27 28.47 -4.24
CA LYS A 186 -3.20 28.74 -3.27
C LYS A 186 -2.71 27.48 -2.56
N LEU A 187 -3.63 26.57 -2.21
CA LEU A 187 -3.28 25.30 -1.58
C LEU A 187 -2.48 24.40 -2.54
N LYS A 188 -2.93 24.29 -3.80
CA LYS A 188 -2.23 23.51 -4.83
C LYS A 188 -0.80 24.02 -5.04
N ASP A 189 -0.63 25.33 -5.19
CA ASP A 189 0.70 25.94 -5.39
C ASP A 189 1.66 25.65 -4.22
N LYS A 190 1.13 25.34 -3.02
CA LYS A 190 1.91 25.07 -1.81
C LYS A 190 2.11 23.58 -1.52
N GLU A 191 1.13 22.73 -1.80
CA GLU A 191 1.11 21.35 -1.30
C GLU A 191 1.15 20.28 -2.41
N TRP A 192 0.85 20.61 -3.68
CA TRP A 192 0.81 19.61 -4.74
C TRP A 192 2.20 19.29 -5.27
N PRO A 193 2.43 18.03 -5.67
CA PRO A 193 3.69 17.66 -6.26
C PRO A 193 3.77 18.16 -7.70
N SER A 194 5.01 18.40 -8.15
CA SER A 194 5.33 18.64 -9.55
C SER A 194 6.01 17.41 -10.14
N ARG A 195 5.58 16.99 -11.33
CA ARG A 195 6.27 15.92 -12.07
C ARG A 195 7.69 16.38 -12.41
N ARG A 196 8.66 15.47 -12.33
CA ARG A 196 10.08 15.67 -12.65
C ARG A 196 10.52 14.79 -13.81
N LEU A 197 10.01 13.57 -13.86
CA LEU A 197 10.34 12.57 -14.86
C LEU A 197 9.09 11.76 -15.21
N PHE A 198 8.95 11.44 -16.50
CA PHE A 198 8.15 10.32 -16.97
C PHE A 198 8.96 9.51 -17.98
N VAL A 199 8.94 8.19 -17.85
CA VAL A 199 9.50 7.26 -18.84
C VAL A 199 8.46 6.21 -19.17
N GLY A 200 8.00 6.14 -20.42
CA GLY A 200 6.99 5.19 -20.83
C GLY A 200 6.15 5.67 -22.01
N ARG A 201 4.97 5.08 -22.16
CA ARG A 201 3.96 5.46 -23.14
C ARG A 201 2.98 6.47 -22.53
N ASP A 202 2.90 7.67 -23.09
CA ASP A 202 1.92 8.68 -22.69
C ASP A 202 0.56 8.48 -23.40
N LEU A 203 -0.40 9.34 -23.07
CA LEU A 203 -1.76 9.30 -23.63
C LEU A 203 -1.83 9.77 -25.10
N ASP A 204 -0.75 10.35 -25.62
CA ASP A 204 -0.62 10.78 -27.01
C ASP A 204 0.06 9.69 -27.88
N ASP A 205 0.18 8.48 -27.34
CA ASP A 205 0.86 7.32 -27.94
C ASP A 205 2.36 7.51 -28.18
N ASN A 206 2.99 8.49 -27.53
CA ASN A 206 4.43 8.66 -27.57
C ASN A 206 5.10 7.74 -26.57
N SER A 207 6.17 7.05 -26.99
CA SER A 207 6.98 6.22 -26.11
C SER A 207 8.36 6.85 -25.91
N GLY A 208 8.69 7.23 -24.67
CA GLY A 208 9.94 7.93 -24.43
C GLY A 208 10.19 8.40 -23.01
N LEU A 209 11.09 9.37 -22.89
CA LEU A 209 11.53 10.03 -21.68
C LEU A 209 11.16 11.51 -21.75
N PHE A 210 10.54 12.01 -20.69
CA PHE A 210 10.02 13.37 -20.59
C PHE A 210 10.52 13.99 -19.28
N LEU A 211 11.22 15.11 -19.38
CA LEU A 211 11.79 15.85 -18.25
C LEU A 211 11.03 17.15 -18.03
N TYR A 212 10.83 17.47 -16.77
CA TYR A 212 10.00 18.59 -16.34
C TYR A 212 10.78 19.50 -15.37
N ASP A 213 10.46 20.79 -15.39
CA ASP A 213 11.02 21.76 -14.44
C ASP A 213 10.36 21.67 -13.06
N ASP A 214 10.77 22.55 -12.15
CA ASP A 214 10.34 22.60 -10.74
C ASP A 214 8.85 22.87 -10.57
N LYS A 215 8.19 23.35 -11.63
CA LYS A 215 6.76 23.62 -11.70
C LYS A 215 6.01 22.58 -12.52
N GLY A 216 6.67 21.47 -12.88
CA GLY A 216 6.07 20.40 -13.68
C GLY A 216 5.85 20.77 -15.14
N ARG A 217 6.55 21.78 -15.67
CA ARG A 217 6.46 22.16 -17.09
C ARG A 217 7.49 21.35 -17.90
N PRO A 218 7.12 20.71 -19.02
CA PRO A 218 8.08 19.97 -19.84
C PRO A 218 9.22 20.88 -20.34
N ARG A 219 10.45 20.36 -20.34
CA ARG A 219 11.64 21.06 -20.83
C ARG A 219 12.40 20.28 -21.88
N LEU A 220 12.39 18.96 -21.78
CA LEU A 220 13.01 18.06 -22.75
C LEU A 220 12.14 16.83 -22.94
N LYS A 221 11.96 16.42 -24.20
CA LYS A 221 11.30 15.16 -24.56
C LYS A 221 12.19 14.39 -25.51
N ILE A 222 12.37 13.10 -25.25
CA ILE A 222 13.09 12.16 -26.10
C ILE A 222 12.17 10.98 -26.33
N TYR A 223 11.56 10.86 -27.51
CA TYR A 223 10.48 9.89 -27.70
C TYR A 223 10.35 9.45 -29.16
N VAL A 224 9.65 8.33 -29.34
CA VAL A 224 9.13 7.89 -30.63
C VAL A 224 7.65 8.24 -30.65
N ASP A 225 7.22 9.00 -31.67
CA ASP A 225 5.82 9.38 -31.83
C ASP A 225 4.95 8.21 -32.32
N LYS A 226 3.63 8.41 -32.30
CA LYS A 226 2.65 7.40 -32.73
C LYS A 226 2.87 6.88 -34.17
N ASP A 227 3.56 7.65 -35.01
CA ASP A 227 3.84 7.32 -36.40
C ASP A 227 5.23 6.66 -36.57
N GLY A 228 5.96 6.45 -35.47
CA GLY A 228 7.26 5.78 -35.45
C GLY A 228 8.46 6.71 -35.65
N HIS A 229 8.27 8.03 -35.69
CA HIS A 229 9.38 8.96 -35.88
C HIS A 229 10.09 9.27 -34.56
N ALA A 230 11.43 9.27 -34.59
CA ALA A 230 12.24 9.72 -33.48
C ALA A 230 12.15 11.24 -33.31
N ARG A 231 11.95 11.70 -32.07
CA ARG A 231 11.82 13.10 -31.68
C ARG A 231 12.75 13.43 -30.52
N LEU A 232 13.36 14.60 -30.59
CA LEU A 232 14.10 15.22 -29.50
C LEU A 232 13.68 16.68 -29.43
N GLU A 233 12.82 17.03 -28.47
CA GLU A 233 12.24 18.36 -28.37
C GLU A 233 12.71 19.09 -27.12
N GLU A 234 13.25 20.28 -27.29
CA GLU A 234 13.47 21.25 -26.21
C GLU A 234 12.27 22.21 -26.15
N LEU A 235 11.79 22.50 -24.94
CA LEU A 235 10.65 23.41 -24.73
C LEU A 235 11.06 24.62 -23.89
N ASP A 236 10.75 25.82 -24.41
CA ASP A 236 11.01 27.08 -23.72
C ASP A 236 10.06 27.32 -22.52
N GLU A 237 10.25 28.42 -21.79
CA GLU A 237 9.42 28.77 -20.63
C GLU A 237 7.92 28.93 -20.95
N LYS A 238 7.58 29.24 -22.20
CA LYS A 238 6.20 29.39 -22.70
C LYS A 238 5.63 28.08 -23.26
N GLY A 239 6.45 27.03 -23.35
CA GLY A 239 6.07 25.73 -23.88
C GLY A 239 6.23 25.60 -25.40
N ASN A 240 6.91 26.54 -26.07
CA ASN A 240 7.20 26.40 -27.49
C ASN A 240 8.27 25.32 -27.68
N ALA A 241 7.95 24.30 -28.49
CA ALA A 241 8.84 23.19 -28.76
C ALA A 241 9.74 23.47 -29.98
N LYS A 242 11.01 23.10 -29.86
CA LYS A 242 11.99 23.08 -30.95
C LYS A 242 12.52 21.65 -31.08
N ASN A 243 12.23 21.02 -32.23
CA ASN A 243 12.82 19.72 -32.55
C ASN A 243 14.32 19.89 -32.87
N LEU A 244 15.15 19.11 -32.21
CA LEU A 244 16.61 19.15 -32.29
C LEU A 244 17.17 18.10 -33.27
N ILE A 245 16.36 17.12 -33.67
CA ILE A 245 16.72 16.14 -34.70
C ILE A 245 16.11 16.59 -36.04
N LYS A 246 16.91 16.55 -37.11
CA LYS A 246 16.42 16.75 -38.48
C LYS A 246 15.73 15.47 -38.96
N PRO A 247 14.63 15.59 -39.74
CA PRO A 247 13.95 14.43 -40.33
C PRO A 247 14.88 13.59 -41.20
#